data_AF-A0A3N5N1C8-F1
#
_entry.id   AF-A0A3N5N1C8-F1
#
_cell.length_a   1.000
_cell.length_b   1.000
_cell.length_c   1.000
_cell.angle_alpha   90.00
_cell.angle_beta   90.00
_cell.angle_gamma   90.00
#
_symmetry.space_group_name_H-M   'P 1'
#
loop_
_entity.id
_entity.type
_entity.pdbx_description
1 polymer ?
#
loop_
_entity_poly.entity_id
_entity_poly.type
_entity_poly.pdbx_seq_one_letter_code
_entity_poly.pdbx_strand_id
1 'polypeptide(L)'
;MKRRLLIGAVATVLLSAAAAWWWFSRAPQNSPLMLTGNVEVRQVNLGFKVAGRIKGLKVDEGDTIAEGQVLAGLERVYFEDDIAQLKAQRDQAQANLAKLEAGNRPEEIAQAEATVAERDATAANTKIAFDRAD
;
A
#
# COMPACT_ATOMS: atom_id res chain seq x y z
N MET A 1 34.90 92.86 30.99
CA MET A 1 34.57 92.23 29.68
C MET A 1 35.13 90.81 29.51
N LYS A 2 36.30 90.46 30.10
CA LYS A 2 36.93 89.12 29.97
C LYS A 2 36.14 87.93 30.58
N ARG A 3 35.32 88.16 31.63
CA ARG A 3 34.44 87.13 32.24
C ARG A 3 33.32 86.63 31.32
N ARG A 4 32.79 87.48 30.43
CA ARG A 4 31.73 87.09 29.49
C ARG A 4 32.27 86.19 28.35
N LEU A 5 33.53 86.40 27.96
CA LEU A 5 34.23 85.54 26.99
C LEU A 5 34.54 84.14 27.57
N LEU A 6 34.92 84.07 28.85
CA LEU A 6 35.11 82.78 29.54
C LEU A 6 33.82 81.96 29.64
N ILE A 7 32.68 82.61 29.92
CA ILE A 7 31.36 81.94 29.98
C ILE A 7 30.97 81.40 28.60
N GLY A 8 31.23 82.16 27.52
CA GLY A 8 30.96 81.71 26.15
C GLY A 8 31.78 80.48 25.74
N ALA A 9 33.08 80.46 26.07
CA ALA A 9 33.96 79.33 25.75
C ALA A 9 33.55 78.05 26.50
N VAL A 10 33.16 78.16 27.77
CA VAL A 10 32.68 77.01 28.56
C VAL A 10 31.36 76.49 28.00
N ALA A 11 30.44 77.37 27.59
CA ALA A 11 29.18 76.96 26.97
C ALA A 11 29.40 76.18 25.66
N THR A 12 30.35 76.61 24.81
CA THR A 12 30.68 75.89 23.58
C THR A 12 31.31 74.53 23.83
N VAL A 13 32.18 74.41 24.84
CA VAL A 13 32.77 73.12 25.22
C VAL A 13 31.71 72.17 25.75
N LEU A 14 30.82 72.65 26.62
CA LEU A 14 29.71 71.85 27.15
C LEU A 14 28.73 71.40 26.06
N LEU A 15 28.40 72.29 25.11
CA LEU A 15 27.54 71.94 23.98
C LEU A 15 28.20 70.91 23.06
N SER A 16 29.51 71.04 22.79
CA SER A 16 30.24 70.06 21.98
C SER A 16 30.36 68.69 22.68
N ALA A 17 30.57 68.68 24.00
CA ALA A 17 30.61 67.46 24.79
C ALA A 17 29.24 66.78 24.86
N ALA A 18 28.17 67.56 25.01
CA ALA A 18 26.80 67.05 24.97
C ALA A 18 26.43 66.48 23.59
N ALA A 19 26.82 67.16 22.51
CA ALA A 19 26.60 66.69 21.14
C ALA A 19 27.39 65.41 20.83
N ALA A 20 28.66 65.36 21.25
CA ALA A 20 29.50 64.17 21.11
C ALA A 20 28.95 62.99 21.92
N TRP A 21 28.52 63.24 23.17
CA TRP A 21 27.89 62.22 24.01
C TRP A 21 26.60 61.72 23.39
N TRP A 22 25.74 62.59 22.88
CA TRP A 22 24.50 62.21 22.21
C TRP A 22 24.75 61.40 20.93
N TRP A 23 25.78 61.74 20.16
CA TRP A 23 26.16 61.00 18.95
C TRP A 23 26.72 59.61 19.27
N PHE A 24 27.60 59.51 20.28
CA PHE A 24 28.18 58.22 20.71
C PHE A 24 27.19 57.35 21.48
N SER A 25 26.20 57.96 22.15
CA SER A 25 25.15 57.24 22.88
C SER A 25 24.07 56.68 21.95
N ARG A 26 24.06 57.04 20.67
CA ARG A 26 23.27 56.36 19.63
C ARG A 26 23.98 55.06 19.22
N ALA A 27 23.95 54.07 20.11
CA ALA A 27 24.30 52.72 19.73
C ALA A 27 23.31 52.24 18.65
N PRO A 28 23.77 51.71 17.50
CA PRO A 28 22.86 51.12 16.53
C PRO A 28 22.17 49.92 17.18
N GLN A 29 20.86 50.02 17.37
CA GLN A 29 20.03 48.90 17.82
C GLN A 29 19.99 47.87 16.69
N ASN A 30 20.98 46.99 16.67
CA ASN A 30 20.96 45.76 15.89
C ASN A 30 20.00 44.78 16.58
N SER A 31 18.70 45.10 16.56
CA SER A 31 17.67 44.17 17.02
C SER A 31 17.67 42.98 16.07
N PRO A 32 17.95 41.76 16.54
CA PRO A 32 17.91 40.59 15.66
C PRO A 32 16.51 40.47 15.06
N LEU A 33 16.43 40.30 13.74
CA LEU A 33 15.19 40.12 13.01
C LEU A 33 14.50 38.86 13.52
N MET A 34 13.46 39.03 14.34
CA MET A 34 12.60 37.95 14.80
C MET A 34 11.49 37.73 13.77
N LEU A 35 11.55 36.60 13.08
CA LEU A 35 10.49 36.16 12.17
C LEU A 35 9.66 35.11 12.89
N THR A 36 8.38 35.39 13.05
CA THR A 36 7.41 34.41 13.55
C THR A 36 6.71 33.77 12.36
N GLY A 37 6.65 32.44 12.36
CA GLY A 37 5.96 31.66 11.34
C GLY A 37 5.35 30.40 11.96
N ASN A 38 4.46 29.76 11.22
CA ASN A 38 3.83 28.51 11.64
C ASN A 38 4.58 27.32 11.03
N VAL A 39 4.65 26.22 11.76
CA VAL A 39 5.15 24.95 11.24
C VAL A 39 3.94 24.10 10.84
N GLU A 40 3.87 23.76 9.55
CA GLU A 40 2.84 22.83 9.06
C GLU A 40 3.32 21.39 9.19
N VAL A 41 2.45 20.53 9.73
CA VAL A 41 2.67 19.09 9.85
C VAL A 41 1.65 18.35 8.99
N ARG A 42 2.10 17.30 8.31
CA ARG A 42 1.23 16.40 7.55
C ARG A 42 0.85 15.23 8.44
N GLN A 43 -0.44 15.12 8.75
CA GLN A 43 -0.98 14.01 9.52
C GLN A 43 -1.82 13.11 8.62
N VAL A 44 -1.68 11.80 8.81
CA VAL A 44 -2.51 10.80 8.15
C VAL A 44 -3.05 9.82 9.19
N ASN A 45 -4.31 9.44 9.04
CA ASN A 45 -4.91 8.40 9.86
C ASN A 45 -4.80 7.09 9.11
N LEU A 46 -4.06 6.14 9.68
CA LEU A 46 -3.86 4.81 9.09
C LEU A 46 -4.92 3.84 9.61
N GLY A 47 -5.41 2.98 8.74
CA GLY A 47 -6.37 1.95 9.07
C GLY A 47 -6.23 0.75 8.14
N PHE A 48 -6.74 -0.39 8.57
CA PHE A 48 -6.77 -1.59 7.75
C PHE A 48 -7.88 -1.50 6.70
N LYS A 49 -7.62 -2.01 5.50
CA LYS A 49 -8.61 -2.08 4.42
C LYS A 49 -9.72 -3.10 4.68
N VAL A 50 -9.45 -4.08 5.52
CA VAL A 50 -10.37 -5.15 5.88
C VAL A 50 -10.57 -5.16 7.39
N ALA A 51 -11.76 -5.52 7.83
CA ALA A 51 -12.03 -5.75 9.24
C ALA A 51 -11.29 -7.02 9.70
N GLY A 52 -10.77 -7.00 10.92
CA GLY A 52 -10.06 -8.14 11.49
C GLY A 52 -9.49 -7.85 12.87
N ARG A 53 -9.02 -8.89 13.55
CA ARG A 53 -8.34 -8.77 14.83
C ARG A 53 -6.87 -8.40 14.62
N ILE A 54 -6.35 -7.46 15.41
CA ILE A 54 -4.92 -7.14 15.42
C ILE A 54 -4.16 -8.32 16.01
N LYS A 55 -3.22 -8.88 15.25
CA LYS A 55 -2.26 -9.89 15.72
C LYS A 55 -1.15 -9.27 16.55
N GLY A 56 -0.71 -8.07 16.18
CA GLY A 56 0.30 -7.32 16.92
C GLY A 56 0.67 -6.00 16.25
N LEU A 57 1.25 -5.12 17.06
CA LEU A 57 1.86 -3.86 16.66
C LEU A 57 3.39 -4.03 16.68
N LYS A 58 4.09 -3.46 15.70
CA LYS A 58 5.54 -3.60 15.51
C LYS A 58 6.32 -2.29 15.71
N VAL A 59 5.62 -1.23 16.09
CA VAL A 59 6.16 0.11 16.28
C VAL A 59 5.50 0.71 17.51
N ASP A 60 6.23 1.56 18.21
CA ASP A 60 5.73 2.29 19.37
C ASP A 60 5.49 3.77 19.03
N GLU A 61 4.81 4.47 19.93
CA GLU A 61 4.52 5.89 19.76
C GLU A 61 5.82 6.72 19.77
N GLY A 62 5.98 7.56 18.74
CA GLY A 62 7.17 8.40 18.57
C GLY A 62 8.27 7.80 17.69
N ASP A 63 8.12 6.55 17.25
CA ASP A 63 9.07 5.90 16.35
C ASP A 63 9.12 6.58 14.97
N THR A 64 10.34 6.71 14.42
CA THR A 64 10.53 7.13 13.03
C THR A 64 10.36 5.93 12.11
N ILE A 65 9.47 6.05 11.13
CA ILE A 65 9.14 4.97 10.19
C ILE A 65 9.52 5.33 8.75
N ALA A 66 9.82 4.31 7.95
CA ALA A 66 10.08 4.44 6.51
C ALA A 66 8.88 3.99 5.67
N GLU A 67 8.85 4.41 4.40
CA GLU A 67 7.84 3.95 3.45
C GLU A 67 7.90 2.44 3.25
N GLY A 68 6.74 1.78 3.25
CA GLY A 68 6.61 0.33 3.13
C GLY A 68 6.89 -0.46 4.43
N GLN A 69 7.24 0.22 5.52
CA GLN A 69 7.45 -0.44 6.81
C GLN A 69 6.15 -1.01 7.37
N VAL A 70 6.20 -2.26 7.82
CA VAL A 70 5.05 -2.94 8.43
C VAL A 70 4.88 -2.45 9.87
N LEU A 71 3.81 -1.69 10.10
CA LEU A 71 3.50 -1.13 11.42
C LEU A 71 2.69 -2.09 12.28
N ALA A 72 1.71 -2.77 11.69
CA ALA A 72 0.79 -3.67 12.38
C ALA A 72 0.37 -4.83 11.48
N GLY A 73 0.00 -5.95 12.08
CA GLY A 73 -0.52 -7.10 11.36
C GLY A 73 -1.89 -7.53 11.88
N LEU A 74 -2.77 -7.94 10.97
CA LEU A 74 -4.01 -8.64 11.31
C LEU A 74 -3.76 -10.14 11.48
N GLU A 75 -4.62 -10.78 12.27
CA GLU A 75 -4.72 -12.23 12.38
C GLU A 75 -5.19 -12.83 11.03
N ARG A 76 -4.55 -13.90 10.58
CA ARG A 76 -4.73 -14.44 9.21
C ARG A 76 -5.40 -15.80 9.13
N VAL A 77 -5.70 -16.44 10.26
CA VAL A 77 -6.15 -17.84 10.30
C VAL A 77 -7.34 -18.09 9.36
N TYR A 78 -8.38 -17.26 9.46
CA TYR A 78 -9.56 -17.39 8.58
C TYR A 78 -9.24 -17.17 7.09
N PHE A 79 -8.33 -16.24 6.77
CA PHE A 79 -7.94 -16.00 5.39
C PHE A 79 -7.12 -17.15 4.81
N GLU A 80 -6.30 -17.82 5.63
CA GLU A 80 -5.49 -18.95 5.19
C GLU A 80 -6.37 -20.16 4.87
N ASP A 81 -7.38 -20.43 5.70
CA ASP A 81 -8.36 -21.50 5.47
C ASP A 81 -9.21 -21.24 4.20
N ASP A 82 -9.71 -20.00 4.03
CA ASP A 82 -10.46 -19.60 2.83
C ASP A 82 -9.64 -19.77 1.56
N ILE A 83 -8.36 -19.35 1.58
CA ILE A 83 -7.45 -19.53 0.45
C ILE A 83 -7.21 -21.01 0.17
N ALA A 84 -7.03 -21.84 1.18
CA ALA A 84 -6.83 -23.28 1.02
C ALA A 84 -8.07 -23.93 0.38
N GLN A 85 -9.27 -23.57 0.86
CA GLN A 85 -10.53 -24.05 0.30
C GLN A 85 -10.70 -23.64 -1.16
N LEU A 86 -10.46 -22.37 -1.49
CA LEU A 86 -10.57 -21.87 -2.88
C LEU A 86 -9.55 -22.53 -3.81
N LYS A 87 -8.33 -22.81 -3.33
CA LYS A 87 -7.34 -23.56 -4.10
C LYS A 87 -7.81 -24.98 -4.39
N ALA A 88 -8.36 -25.68 -3.40
CA ALA A 88 -8.90 -27.03 -3.59
C ALA A 88 -10.06 -27.03 -4.60
N GLN A 89 -10.96 -26.04 -4.56
CA GLN A 89 -12.03 -25.89 -5.54
C GLN A 89 -11.50 -25.63 -6.95
N ARG A 90 -10.48 -24.78 -7.10
CA ARG A 90 -9.81 -24.54 -8.37
C ARG A 90 -9.18 -25.82 -8.92
N ASP A 91 -8.45 -26.56 -8.09
CA ASP A 91 -7.78 -27.80 -8.49
C ASP A 91 -8.80 -28.85 -8.96
N GLN A 92 -9.93 -28.98 -8.25
CA GLN A 92 -11.03 -29.87 -8.66
C GLN A 92 -11.63 -29.45 -10.01
N ALA A 93 -11.87 -28.15 -10.22
CA ALA A 93 -12.40 -27.63 -11.48
C ALA A 93 -11.42 -27.89 -12.63
N GLN A 94 -10.11 -27.71 -12.39
CA GLN A 94 -9.07 -27.96 -13.37
C GLN A 94 -8.95 -29.46 -13.72
N ALA A 95 -9.05 -30.34 -12.73
CA ALA A 95 -9.09 -31.79 -12.96
C ALA A 95 -10.32 -32.22 -13.76
N ASN A 96 -11.49 -31.62 -13.46
CA ASN A 96 -12.71 -31.88 -14.23
C ASN A 96 -12.59 -31.40 -15.67
N LEU A 97 -12.02 -30.22 -15.90
CA LEU A 97 -11.75 -29.71 -17.24
C LEU A 97 -10.82 -30.64 -18.01
N ALA A 98 -9.69 -31.04 -17.41
CA ALA A 98 -8.75 -31.96 -18.03
C ALA A 98 -9.41 -33.31 -18.39
N LYS A 99 -10.31 -33.82 -17.53
CA LYS A 99 -11.08 -35.04 -17.82
C LYS A 99 -12.01 -34.85 -19.02
N LEU A 100 -12.67 -33.71 -19.14
CA LEU A 100 -13.57 -33.40 -20.26
C LEU A 100 -12.79 -33.21 -21.57
N GLU A 101 -11.63 -32.55 -21.51
CA GLU A 101 -10.75 -32.34 -22.67
C GLU A 101 -10.09 -33.64 -23.16
N ALA A 102 -9.72 -34.54 -22.23
CA ALA A 102 -9.19 -35.85 -22.58
C ALA A 102 -10.21 -36.74 -23.31
N GLY A 103 -11.51 -36.43 -23.19
CA GLY A 103 -12.58 -37.17 -23.84
C GLY A 103 -12.79 -38.58 -23.25
N ASN A 104 -13.42 -39.47 -24.02
CA ASN A 104 -13.66 -40.85 -23.61
C ASN A 104 -12.35 -41.62 -23.55
N ARG A 105 -12.23 -42.52 -22.58
CA ARG A 105 -11.02 -43.32 -22.43
C ARG A 105 -10.92 -44.35 -23.58
N PRO A 106 -9.72 -44.73 -24.04
CA PRO A 106 -9.57 -45.73 -25.10
C PRO A 106 -10.26 -47.05 -24.79
N GLU A 107 -10.32 -47.45 -23.52
CA GLU A 107 -11.01 -48.68 -23.11
C GLU A 107 -12.53 -48.57 -23.29
N GLU A 108 -13.11 -47.39 -23.04
CA GLU A 108 -14.54 -47.12 -23.25
C GLU A 108 -14.87 -47.11 -24.75
N ILE A 109 -13.98 -46.55 -25.57
CA ILE A 109 -14.11 -46.56 -27.04
C ILE A 109 -14.03 -47.99 -27.56
N ALA A 110 -13.04 -48.78 -27.14
CA ALA A 110 -12.89 -50.17 -27.56
C ALA A 110 -14.09 -51.04 -27.16
N GLN A 111 -14.65 -50.82 -25.96
CA GLN A 111 -15.88 -51.51 -25.54
C GLN A 111 -17.09 -51.11 -26.39
N ALA A 112 -17.22 -49.83 -26.73
CA ALA A 112 -18.27 -49.34 -27.61
C ALA A 112 -18.15 -49.92 -29.02
N GLU A 113 -16.94 -49.95 -29.59
CA GLU A 113 -16.64 -50.58 -30.88
C GLU A 113 -16.96 -52.08 -30.88
N ALA A 114 -16.59 -52.81 -29.82
CA ALA A 114 -16.94 -54.22 -29.68
C ALA A 114 -18.47 -54.44 -29.62
N THR A 115 -19.19 -53.54 -28.94
CA THR A 115 -20.65 -53.59 -28.87
C THR A 115 -21.28 -53.33 -30.24
N VAL A 116 -20.76 -52.36 -31.01
CA VAL A 116 -21.21 -52.11 -32.39
C VAL A 116 -20.96 -53.35 -33.26
N ALA A 117 -19.77 -53.93 -33.22
CA ALA A 117 -19.42 -55.13 -33.99
C ALA A 117 -20.34 -56.33 -33.66
N GLU A 118 -20.68 -56.54 -32.38
CA GLU A 118 -21.62 -57.57 -31.95
C GLU A 118 -23.03 -57.34 -32.54
N ARG A 119 -23.50 -56.09 -32.53
CA ARG A 119 -24.82 -55.71 -33.06
C ARG A 119 -24.88 -55.83 -34.58
N ASP A 120 -23.82 -55.47 -35.28
CA ASP A 120 -23.70 -55.64 -36.73
C ASP A 120 -23.71 -57.12 -37.13
N ALA A 121 -22.96 -57.96 -36.41
CA ALA A 121 -23.00 -59.41 -36.63
C ALA A 121 -24.40 -60.00 -36.39
N THR A 122 -25.09 -59.53 -35.35
CA THR A 122 -26.46 -59.93 -35.06
C THR A 122 -27.42 -59.50 -36.17
N ALA A 123 -27.30 -58.26 -36.66
CA ALA A 123 -28.10 -57.74 -37.77
C ALA A 123 -27.86 -58.53 -39.06
N ALA A 124 -26.61 -58.85 -39.40
CA ALA A 124 -26.26 -59.66 -40.56
C ALA A 124 -26.85 -61.08 -40.46
N ASN A 125 -26.74 -61.73 -39.31
CA ASN A 125 -27.33 -63.05 -39.09
C ASN A 125 -28.87 -63.01 -39.22
N THR A 126 -29.50 -61.97 -38.70
CA THR A 126 -30.95 -61.78 -38.77
C THR A 126 -31.40 -61.54 -40.21
N LYS A 127 -30.64 -60.74 -40.97
CA LYS A 127 -30.84 -60.50 -42.40
C LYS A 127 -30.77 -61.81 -43.21
N ILE A 128 -29.75 -62.62 -42.98
CA ILE A 128 -29.60 -63.92 -43.63
C ILE A 128 -30.76 -64.86 -43.26
N ALA A 129 -31.20 -64.87 -42.01
CA ALA A 129 -32.34 -65.68 -41.58
C ALA A 129 -33.65 -65.24 -42.24
N PHE A 130 -33.86 -63.92 -42.39
CA PHE A 130 -35.00 -63.35 -43.10
C PHE A 130 -34.99 -63.73 -44.58
N ASP A 131 -33.85 -63.53 -45.26
CA ASP A 131 -33.72 -63.82 -46.70
C ASP A 131 -33.85 -65.34 -47.02
N ARG A 132 -33.75 -66.24 -46.02
CA ARG A 132 -34.02 -67.69 -46.19
C ARG A 132 -35.48 -68.08 -45.93
N ALA A 133 -36.26 -67.21 -45.31
CA ALA A 133 -37.64 -67.48 -44.93
C ALA A 133 -38.64 -67.06 -46.02
N ASP A 134 -38.23 -66.19 -46.95
CA ASP A 134 -38.89 -65.89 -48.23
C ASP A 134 -38.46 -66.88 -49.32
#